data_AF-A0A4Q0J2V4-F1
#
_entry.id   AF-A0A4Q0J2V4-F1
#
_cell.length_a   1.000
_cell.length_b   1.000
_cell.length_c   1.000
_cell.angle_alpha   90.00
_cell.angle_beta   90.00
_cell.angle_gamma   90.00
#
_symmetry.space_group_name_H-M   'P 1'
#
loop_
_entity.id
_entity.type
_entity.pdbx_description
1 polymer ?
#
loop_
_entity_poly.entity_id
_entity_poly.type
_entity_poly.pdbx_seq_one_letter_code
_entity_poly.pdbx_strand_id
1 'polypeptide(L)'
;MTLKKISILPAAAVIALSSLNASAEWSEWVDYATATFDAQYWYRKPMENLKVMRRADTATPTRVQFKVCGMFGETPGCAPVDLIINANYAVQGPTSDDISIWVDDQYIESYDLYGTKTDIYLCDGYTYYDKYFPNNPDYAMQYEDASYMRQETGTFVIYSYYHYPDGTIPFLDAFYQDNAQGVETLRLHGPQFKNYTPDFTGGHFEAIDDSSAAYIFNVDIHDLSKVKMTIAAGASVDTRSIANQMNAGTIDCVTADKSGKYEVAFDNEAGDYSLVYLTYKADGTPYQYGSIALKYDPQWKQLGDATFTDGFISKFLEADMKYNLGLNLAESAFTYSVPVEESTERPGLYRLVNPYGETSPYWDINFSNVKIDKKATGYLIVNATDPERVHVEYSDCGFFYGSYPLVLYSEAHDWLNEGYSADQVPESLWGKMKDGVITFDEGTADNNLLAAKILTSPAAIYGRKLEITLPSAGVDAVEADDLSDAPVIYYNLQGIQTAHPVSGQLYIKRQGNKSEKIIF
;
A
#
# COMPACT_ATOMS: atom_id res chain seq x y z
N MET A 1 10.12 -12.89 16.47
CA MET A 1 10.98 -13.95 15.93
C MET A 1 11.59 -14.72 17.08
N THR A 2 11.27 -16.00 17.26
CA THR A 2 11.77 -16.82 18.36
C THR A 2 13.23 -17.20 18.08
N LEU A 3 14.14 -16.65 18.89
CA LEU A 3 15.58 -16.93 18.84
C LEU A 3 15.84 -18.44 18.85
N LYS A 4 16.30 -18.99 17.71
CA LYS A 4 16.89 -20.33 17.68
C LYS A 4 18.23 -20.27 18.40
N LYS A 5 18.38 -21.05 19.47
CA LYS A 5 19.69 -21.43 20.02
C LYS A 5 20.48 -22.11 18.91
N ILE A 6 21.53 -21.46 18.42
CA ILE A 6 22.47 -22.04 17.48
C ILE A 6 23.45 -22.91 18.27
N SER A 7 23.43 -24.21 17.97
CA SER A 7 24.47 -25.16 18.33
C SER A 7 25.76 -24.80 17.62
N ILE A 8 26.82 -24.58 18.39
CA ILE A 8 28.16 -24.30 17.88
C ILE A 8 28.68 -25.53 17.12
N LEU A 9 28.84 -25.40 15.81
CA LEU A 9 29.76 -26.19 15.00
C LEU A 9 30.80 -25.22 14.43
N PRO A 10 32.10 -25.47 14.59
CA PRO A 10 33.14 -24.56 14.10
C PRO A 10 33.40 -24.82 12.62
N ALA A 11 33.66 -23.72 11.89
CA ALA A 11 34.28 -23.61 10.55
C ALA A 11 33.39 -23.02 9.44
N ALA A 12 33.34 -21.69 9.40
CA ALA A 12 33.59 -20.90 8.19
C ALA A 12 34.19 -19.57 8.64
N ALA A 13 35.46 -19.60 9.01
CA ALA A 13 36.24 -18.37 9.13
C ALA A 13 36.47 -17.79 7.74
N VAL A 14 36.56 -16.46 7.68
CA VAL A 14 37.07 -15.60 6.59
C VAL A 14 36.02 -15.02 5.64
N ILE A 15 35.29 -14.01 6.12
CA ILE A 15 34.89 -12.80 5.35
C ILE A 15 34.73 -11.73 6.44
N ALA A 16 35.59 -10.77 6.69
CA ALA A 16 36.32 -9.86 5.84
C ALA A 16 37.70 -9.54 6.47
N LEU A 17 38.60 -8.94 5.68
CA LEU A 17 39.86 -8.25 6.05
C LEU A 17 41.16 -8.81 5.44
N SER A 18 41.20 -10.00 4.82
CA SER A 18 42.43 -10.46 4.14
C SER A 18 42.54 -10.05 2.65
N SER A 19 42.06 -8.86 2.30
CA SER A 19 42.48 -8.17 1.07
C SER A 19 42.53 -6.64 1.19
N LEU A 20 42.68 -6.10 2.42
CA LEU A 20 42.83 -4.65 2.66
C LEU A 20 44.15 -4.04 2.13
N ASN A 21 44.96 -4.77 1.37
CA ASN A 21 46.22 -4.26 0.80
C ASN A 21 46.28 -4.26 -0.74
N ALA A 22 45.16 -4.50 -1.43
CA ALA A 22 45.01 -4.10 -2.82
C ALA A 22 43.90 -3.06 -2.87
N SER A 23 44.21 -1.83 -3.31
CA SER A 23 43.15 -0.87 -3.64
C SER A 23 42.27 -1.52 -4.69
N ALA A 24 40.99 -1.73 -4.39
CA ALA A 24 40.05 -2.26 -5.37
C ALA A 24 40.07 -1.33 -6.59
N GLU A 25 40.49 -1.85 -7.74
CA GLU A 25 40.35 -1.16 -9.01
C GLU A 25 38.96 -1.50 -9.54
N TRP A 26 38.12 -0.50 -9.75
CA TRP A 26 36.75 -0.70 -10.19
C TRP A 26 36.62 -0.45 -11.68
N SER A 27 35.80 -1.25 -12.37
CA SER A 27 35.40 -0.94 -13.73
C SER A 27 34.58 0.36 -13.78
N GLU A 28 34.42 0.90 -14.99
CA GLU A 28 33.45 1.97 -15.24
C GLU A 28 32.04 1.55 -14.83
N TRP A 29 31.24 2.55 -14.43
CA TRP A 29 29.82 2.36 -14.17
C TRP A 29 29.07 2.13 -15.48
N VAL A 30 28.27 1.07 -15.54
CA VAL A 30 27.40 0.77 -16.67
C VAL A 30 25.94 0.77 -16.24
N ASP A 31 25.06 1.21 -17.15
CA ASP A 31 23.61 1.14 -16.93
C ASP A 31 23.18 -0.31 -16.75
N TYR A 32 22.32 -0.57 -15.77
CA TYR A 32 21.98 -1.94 -15.37
C TYR A 32 20.47 -2.19 -15.35
N ALA A 33 19.72 -1.38 -14.60
CA ALA A 33 18.28 -1.56 -14.41
C ALA A 33 17.61 -0.24 -14.03
N THR A 34 16.29 -0.23 -13.97
CA THR A 34 15.55 0.71 -13.12
C THR A 34 15.18 0.03 -11.81
N ALA A 35 14.75 0.79 -10.80
CA ALA A 35 14.37 0.21 -9.51
C ALA A 35 13.30 1.03 -8.78
N THR A 36 12.64 0.36 -7.84
CA THR A 36 11.85 0.99 -6.79
C THR A 36 12.55 0.73 -5.45
N PHE A 37 12.84 1.79 -4.70
CA PHE A 37 13.31 1.69 -3.32
C PHE A 37 12.17 2.05 -2.38
N ASP A 38 11.68 1.10 -1.60
CA ASP A 38 10.71 1.34 -0.55
C ASP A 38 11.45 1.83 0.70
N ALA A 39 11.37 3.13 1.00
CA ALA A 39 11.98 3.76 2.17
C ALA A 39 10.94 3.88 3.29
N GLN A 40 10.86 2.88 4.15
CA GLN A 40 9.86 2.75 5.20
C GLN A 40 10.21 3.53 6.46
N TYR A 41 11.49 3.62 6.83
CA TYR A 41 11.85 4.10 8.16
C TYR A 41 12.10 5.61 8.20
N TRP A 42 12.93 6.17 7.30
CA TRP A 42 13.22 7.60 7.35
C TRP A 42 12.24 8.44 6.52
N TYR A 43 12.18 8.23 5.21
CA TYR A 43 11.39 9.06 4.29
C TYR A 43 9.93 8.61 4.12
N ARG A 44 9.59 7.41 4.61
CA ARG A 44 8.23 6.83 4.66
C ARG A 44 7.50 6.79 3.32
N LYS A 45 8.21 6.76 2.19
CA LYS A 45 7.62 6.65 0.84
C LYS A 45 8.51 5.82 -0.09
N PRO A 46 7.93 5.09 -1.04
CA PRO A 46 8.69 4.48 -2.11
C PRO A 46 9.20 5.55 -3.08
N MET A 47 10.38 5.29 -3.64
CA MET A 47 10.99 6.05 -4.72
C MET A 47 11.07 5.15 -5.95
N GLU A 48 10.38 5.55 -7.01
CA GLU A 48 10.20 4.74 -8.20
C GLU A 48 11.07 5.23 -9.35
N ASN A 49 11.21 4.39 -10.38
CA ASN A 49 11.94 4.71 -11.61
C ASN A 49 13.40 5.16 -11.40
N LEU A 50 14.01 4.74 -10.29
CA LEU A 50 15.40 5.06 -9.96
C LEU A 50 16.32 4.37 -10.96
N LYS A 51 17.27 5.12 -11.53
CA LYS A 51 18.31 4.55 -12.39
C LYS A 51 19.29 3.75 -11.54
N VAL A 52 19.58 2.51 -11.93
CA VAL A 52 20.60 1.68 -11.28
C VAL A 52 21.76 1.44 -12.23
N MET A 53 22.97 1.77 -11.77
CA MET A 53 24.22 1.44 -12.44
C MET A 53 24.95 0.31 -11.71
N ARG A 54 25.79 -0.43 -12.42
CA ARG A 54 26.58 -1.53 -11.88
C ARG A 54 28.05 -1.40 -12.29
N ARG A 55 28.96 -1.87 -11.45
CA ARG A 55 30.39 -2.07 -11.78
C ARG A 55 30.97 -3.25 -11.02
N ALA A 56 32.12 -3.74 -11.44
CA ALA A 56 32.81 -4.86 -10.78
C ALA A 56 34.24 -4.47 -10.39
N ASP A 57 34.76 -5.10 -9.35
CA ASP A 57 36.18 -5.07 -9.00
C ASP A 57 36.96 -5.82 -10.09
N THR A 58 37.94 -5.17 -10.72
CA THR A 58 38.70 -5.71 -11.85
C THR A 58 39.63 -6.84 -11.42
N ALA A 59 40.05 -6.86 -10.15
CA ALA A 59 40.88 -7.92 -9.59
C ALA A 59 40.03 -9.07 -9.03
N THR A 60 38.84 -8.76 -8.49
CA THR A 60 37.92 -9.76 -7.91
C THR A 60 36.50 -9.60 -8.48
N PRO A 61 36.21 -10.12 -9.70
CA PRO A 61 34.95 -9.85 -10.39
C PRO A 61 33.67 -10.33 -9.69
N THR A 62 33.79 -11.17 -8.65
CA THR A 62 32.66 -11.55 -7.78
C THR A 62 32.24 -10.40 -6.86
N ARG A 63 33.10 -9.41 -6.62
CA ARG A 63 32.76 -8.18 -5.89
C ARG A 63 32.21 -7.16 -6.86
N VAL A 64 30.98 -6.76 -6.60
CA VAL A 64 30.18 -5.90 -7.47
C VAL A 64 29.64 -4.75 -6.65
N GLN A 65 29.52 -3.58 -7.27
CA GLN A 65 28.78 -2.47 -6.69
C GLN A 65 27.59 -2.11 -7.57
N PHE A 66 26.50 -1.75 -6.90
CA PHE A 66 25.33 -1.14 -7.49
C PHE A 66 25.26 0.31 -7.01
N LYS A 67 24.89 1.22 -7.90
CA LYS A 67 24.61 2.61 -7.59
C LYS A 67 23.17 2.89 -7.94
N VAL A 68 22.36 3.18 -6.93
CA VAL A 68 20.99 3.64 -7.10
C VAL A 68 21.04 5.15 -7.19
N CYS A 69 20.82 5.69 -8.38
CA CYS A 69 21.05 7.09 -8.68
C CYS A 69 19.88 7.96 -8.26
N GLY A 70 20.19 9.13 -7.71
CA GLY A 70 19.22 10.21 -7.51
C GLY A 70 18.12 9.89 -6.50
N MET A 71 18.39 9.02 -5.53
CA MET A 71 17.47 8.79 -4.43
C MET A 71 17.14 10.11 -3.74
N PHE A 72 15.90 10.26 -3.30
CA PHE A 72 15.39 11.42 -2.56
C PHE A 72 15.31 12.75 -3.33
N GLY A 73 15.73 12.82 -4.60
CA GLY A 73 15.78 14.07 -5.38
C GLY A 73 14.42 14.70 -5.72
N GLU A 74 13.32 13.93 -5.65
CA GLU A 74 11.96 14.43 -5.84
C GLU A 74 11.30 14.90 -4.53
N THR A 75 11.94 14.68 -3.38
CA THR A 75 11.42 15.15 -2.09
C THR A 75 11.73 16.64 -1.96
N PRO A 76 10.71 17.52 -1.80
CA PRO A 76 10.94 18.95 -1.65
C PRO A 76 11.95 19.25 -0.55
N GLY A 77 12.97 20.06 -0.88
CA GLY A 77 14.04 20.42 0.03
C GLY A 77 15.22 19.45 0.05
N CYS A 78 15.07 18.17 -0.30
CA CYS A 78 16.17 17.19 -0.25
C CYS A 78 17.01 17.16 -1.53
N ALA A 79 18.33 17.20 -1.41
CA ALA A 79 19.21 16.96 -2.54
C ALA A 79 19.20 15.47 -2.95
N PRO A 80 19.29 15.16 -4.27
CA PRO A 80 19.43 13.78 -4.71
C PRO A 80 20.73 13.16 -4.19
N VAL A 81 20.64 11.93 -3.67
CA VAL A 81 21.76 11.14 -3.15
C VAL A 81 21.85 9.84 -3.93
N ASP A 82 23.07 9.42 -4.25
CA ASP A 82 23.31 8.10 -4.82
C ASP A 82 23.59 7.11 -3.69
N LEU A 83 22.85 5.99 -3.64
CA LEU A 83 23.14 4.89 -2.72
C LEU A 83 24.03 3.85 -3.39
N ILE A 84 25.18 3.57 -2.78
CA ILE A 84 26.09 2.52 -3.18
C ILE A 84 25.82 1.27 -2.35
N ILE A 85 25.54 0.16 -3.03
CA ILE A 85 25.36 -1.15 -2.40
C ILE A 85 26.47 -2.06 -2.90
N ASN A 86 27.20 -2.67 -1.98
CA ASN A 86 28.22 -3.64 -2.30
C ASN A 86 27.63 -5.05 -2.26
N ALA A 87 27.98 -5.91 -3.21
CA ALA A 87 27.59 -7.31 -3.24
C ALA A 87 28.81 -8.20 -3.49
N ASN A 88 28.83 -9.39 -2.88
CA ASN A 88 29.87 -10.38 -3.15
C ASN A 88 29.25 -11.70 -3.59
N TYR A 89 29.28 -11.96 -4.90
CA TYR A 89 28.76 -13.19 -5.51
C TYR A 89 29.50 -14.47 -5.12
N ALA A 90 30.62 -14.36 -4.39
CA ALA A 90 31.30 -15.50 -3.79
C ALA A 90 30.76 -15.86 -2.39
N VAL A 91 29.85 -15.05 -1.84
CA VAL A 91 29.32 -15.16 -0.49
C VAL A 91 27.83 -15.38 -0.56
N GLN A 92 27.40 -16.49 0.02
CA GLN A 92 26.00 -16.85 0.10
C GLN A 92 25.35 -16.08 1.25
N GLY A 93 24.17 -15.53 0.99
CA GLY A 93 23.31 -14.95 2.02
C GLY A 93 22.50 -16.03 2.78
N PRO A 94 21.33 -15.65 3.34
CA PRO A 94 20.52 -16.54 4.18
C PRO A 94 20.11 -17.86 3.52
N THR A 95 19.99 -17.89 2.19
CA THR A 95 19.65 -19.09 1.40
C THR A 95 20.63 -19.28 0.25
N SER A 96 20.62 -20.45 -0.39
CA SER A 96 21.50 -20.76 -1.53
C SER A 96 21.33 -19.83 -2.73
N ASP A 97 20.20 -19.12 -2.81
CA ASP A 97 19.82 -18.26 -3.92
C ASP A 97 20.09 -16.77 -3.63
N ASP A 98 20.49 -16.45 -2.40
CA ASP A 98 20.73 -15.10 -1.92
C ASP A 98 22.24 -14.78 -1.94
N ILE A 99 22.59 -13.54 -2.26
CA ILE A 99 23.96 -13.00 -2.20
C ILE A 99 24.07 -12.06 -1.00
N SER A 100 25.11 -12.16 -0.18
CA SER A 100 25.35 -11.16 0.87
C SER A 100 25.73 -9.81 0.28
N ILE A 101 25.13 -8.76 0.85
CA ILE A 101 25.41 -7.37 0.50
C ILE A 101 25.79 -6.58 1.75
N TRP A 102 26.44 -5.44 1.56
CA TRP A 102 26.65 -4.45 2.62
C TRP A 102 26.55 -3.04 2.06
N VAL A 103 26.13 -2.12 2.92
CA VAL A 103 25.97 -0.72 2.61
C VAL A 103 26.89 0.03 3.55
N ASP A 104 27.99 0.53 2.99
CA ASP A 104 28.93 1.37 3.73
C ASP A 104 28.22 2.63 4.21
N ASP A 105 28.75 3.23 5.28
CA ASP A 105 28.18 4.42 5.89
C ASP A 105 28.17 5.62 4.94
N GLN A 106 26.96 6.00 4.53
CA GLN A 106 26.71 6.98 3.48
C GLN A 106 25.92 8.16 4.01
N TYR A 107 26.46 9.36 3.79
CA TYR A 107 25.81 10.61 4.14
C TYR A 107 24.56 10.82 3.27
N ILE A 108 23.45 11.13 3.93
CA ILE A 108 22.19 11.53 3.33
C ILE A 108 21.82 12.91 3.90
N GLU A 109 21.72 13.89 3.00
CA GLU A 109 21.19 15.20 3.38
C GLU A 109 19.67 15.12 3.50
N SER A 110 19.16 15.35 4.71
CA SER A 110 17.73 15.36 4.99
C SER A 110 17.29 16.72 5.54
N TYR A 111 15.98 16.98 5.49
CA TYR A 111 15.39 18.22 5.98
C TYR A 111 14.19 17.86 6.86
N ASP A 112 14.06 18.52 8.00
CA ASP A 112 12.89 18.34 8.87
C ASP A 112 11.64 19.00 8.28
N LEU A 113 10.50 18.83 8.97
CA LEU A 113 9.19 19.40 8.59
C LEU A 113 9.19 20.94 8.49
N TYR A 114 10.21 21.62 8.99
CA TYR A 114 10.36 23.08 8.94
C TYR A 114 11.41 23.53 7.90
N GLY A 115 11.95 22.60 7.12
CA GLY A 115 12.98 22.87 6.12
C GLY A 115 14.37 23.10 6.73
N THR A 116 14.60 22.68 7.98
CA THR A 116 15.92 22.73 8.61
C THR A 116 16.71 21.51 8.19
N LYS A 117 17.92 21.75 7.66
CA LYS A 117 18.85 20.68 7.31
C LYS A 117 19.19 19.83 8.53
N THR A 118 19.09 18.51 8.37
CA THR A 118 19.46 17.48 9.35
C THR A 118 20.48 16.55 8.69
N ASP A 119 21.65 16.43 9.29
CA ASP A 119 22.68 15.50 8.82
C ASP A 119 22.34 14.08 9.27
N ILE A 120 22.07 13.21 8.30
CA ILE A 120 21.73 11.80 8.52
C ILE A 120 22.68 10.94 7.70
N TYR A 121 22.90 9.73 8.19
CA TYR A 121 23.69 8.71 7.53
C TYR A 121 22.89 7.41 7.45
N LEU A 122 23.15 6.63 6.41
CA LEU A 122 22.56 5.32 6.16
C LEU A 122 23.66 4.29 5.96
N CYS A 123 23.57 3.20 6.71
CA CYS A 123 24.33 1.98 6.50
C CYS A 123 23.47 0.74 6.76
N ASP A 124 24.00 -0.44 6.47
CA ASP A 124 23.41 -1.69 6.91
C ASP A 124 23.80 -2.02 8.37
N GLY A 125 23.06 -2.93 9.01
CA GLY A 125 23.26 -3.29 10.41
C GLY A 125 24.66 -3.81 10.74
N TYR A 126 25.30 -4.58 9.86
CA TYR A 126 26.67 -5.04 10.11
C TYR A 126 27.61 -3.84 10.17
N THR A 127 27.55 -2.98 9.15
CA THR A 127 28.38 -1.76 9.04
C THR A 127 28.15 -0.82 10.23
N TYR A 128 26.91 -0.63 10.67
CA TYR A 128 26.58 0.20 11.82
C TYR A 128 27.29 -0.27 13.09
N TYR A 129 27.12 -1.55 13.45
CA TYR A 129 27.72 -2.09 14.68
C TYR A 129 29.24 -2.21 14.60
N ASP A 130 29.80 -2.54 13.44
CA ASP A 130 31.25 -2.58 13.22
C ASP A 130 31.88 -1.19 13.47
N LYS A 131 31.23 -0.14 12.96
CA LYS A 131 31.72 1.23 13.06
C LYS A 131 31.51 1.88 14.43
N TYR A 132 30.30 1.77 14.98
CA TYR A 132 29.90 2.52 16.18
C TYR A 132 30.04 1.73 17.48
N PHE A 133 30.18 0.40 17.39
CA PHE A 133 30.41 -0.49 18.54
C PHE A 133 31.59 -1.45 18.33
N PRO A 134 32.78 -0.96 17.90
CA PRO A 134 33.91 -1.81 17.47
C PRO A 134 34.48 -2.71 18.58
N ASN A 135 34.23 -2.36 19.85
CA ASN A 135 34.68 -3.15 21.00
C ASN A 135 33.76 -4.33 21.32
N ASN A 136 32.64 -4.49 20.60
CA ASN A 136 31.66 -5.55 20.77
C ASN A 136 31.35 -6.21 19.41
N PRO A 137 32.31 -6.94 18.82
CA PRO A 137 32.15 -7.52 17.48
C PRO A 137 30.98 -8.51 17.37
N ASP A 138 30.59 -9.13 18.50
CA ASP A 138 29.42 -10.00 18.58
C ASP A 138 28.10 -9.31 18.19
N TYR A 139 28.03 -7.97 18.27
CA TYR A 139 26.86 -7.24 17.76
C TYR A 139 26.85 -7.19 16.25
N ALA A 140 27.95 -6.85 15.58
CA ALA A 140 28.02 -6.83 14.12
C ALA A 140 27.75 -8.22 13.53
N MET A 141 28.30 -9.27 14.14
CA MET A 141 28.07 -10.66 13.71
C MET A 141 26.60 -11.08 13.73
N GLN A 142 25.73 -10.45 14.53
CA GLN A 142 24.28 -10.75 14.50
C GLN A 142 23.61 -10.28 13.20
N TYR A 143 24.25 -9.39 12.45
CA TYR A 143 23.72 -8.79 11.23
C TYR A 143 24.49 -9.18 9.96
N GLU A 144 25.46 -10.10 10.05
CA GLU A 144 26.30 -10.54 8.90
C GLU A 144 25.48 -10.98 7.69
N ASP A 145 24.35 -11.66 7.92
CA ASP A 145 23.43 -12.13 6.87
C ASP A 145 22.09 -11.37 6.86
N ALA A 146 21.98 -10.24 7.57
CA ALA A 146 20.73 -9.48 7.65
C ALA A 146 20.41 -8.77 6.34
N SER A 147 21.43 -8.41 5.57
CA SER A 147 21.29 -7.73 4.28
C SER A 147 21.74 -8.65 3.13
N TYR A 148 20.88 -8.82 2.13
CA TYR A 148 21.15 -9.71 1.00
C TYR A 148 20.40 -9.30 -0.28
N MET A 149 20.86 -9.82 -1.43
CA MET A 149 20.19 -9.70 -2.72
C MET A 149 19.67 -11.05 -3.17
N ARG A 150 18.37 -11.13 -3.47
CA ARG A 150 17.77 -12.25 -4.19
C ARG A 150 17.93 -12.03 -5.70
N GLN A 151 18.76 -12.86 -6.32
CA GLN A 151 19.14 -12.67 -7.73
C GLN A 151 17.95 -12.77 -8.69
N GLU A 152 17.14 -13.82 -8.52
CA GLU A 152 16.03 -14.16 -9.43
C GLU A 152 14.98 -13.05 -9.51
N THR A 153 14.68 -12.40 -8.38
CA THR A 153 13.68 -11.33 -8.29
C THR A 153 14.29 -9.93 -8.32
N GLY A 154 15.63 -9.82 -8.39
CA GLY A 154 16.34 -8.54 -8.31
C GLY A 154 16.03 -7.75 -7.04
N THR A 155 15.76 -8.43 -5.93
CA THR A 155 15.30 -7.78 -4.68
C THR A 155 16.45 -7.71 -3.69
N PHE A 156 16.84 -6.50 -3.29
CA PHE A 156 17.73 -6.28 -2.16
C PHE A 156 16.89 -6.09 -0.91
N VAL A 157 17.23 -6.84 0.13
CA VAL A 157 16.75 -6.68 1.50
C VAL A 157 17.89 -6.05 2.26
N ILE A 158 17.70 -4.84 2.76
CA ILE A 158 18.73 -4.07 3.45
C ILE A 158 18.23 -3.84 4.87
N TYR A 159 18.87 -4.45 5.86
CA TYR A 159 18.58 -4.12 7.25
C TYR A 159 19.28 -2.81 7.61
N SER A 160 18.59 -1.71 7.35
CA SER A 160 19.09 -0.34 7.36
C SER A 160 19.11 0.26 8.76
N TYR A 161 20.12 1.07 9.02
CA TYR A 161 20.22 1.98 10.15
C TYR A 161 20.38 3.40 9.65
N TYR A 162 19.41 4.26 9.98
CA TYR A 162 19.57 5.70 9.85
C TYR A 162 20.11 6.25 11.16
N HIS A 163 21.12 7.11 11.11
CA HIS A 163 21.70 7.69 12.32
C HIS A 163 22.27 9.09 12.09
N TYR A 164 22.41 9.83 13.20
CA TYR A 164 23.15 11.07 13.25
C TYR A 164 24.66 10.83 13.13
N PRO A 165 25.49 11.87 12.90
CA PRO A 165 26.94 11.72 12.76
C PRO A 165 27.63 11.03 13.94
N ASP A 166 27.06 11.12 15.15
CA ASP A 166 27.55 10.49 16.37
C ASP A 166 27.14 9.01 16.54
N GLY A 167 26.36 8.48 15.61
CA GLY A 167 25.82 7.12 15.63
C GLY A 167 24.47 6.99 16.35
N THR A 168 23.92 8.07 16.89
CA THR A 168 22.60 8.04 17.55
C THR A 168 21.50 7.78 16.53
N ILE A 169 20.62 6.82 16.80
CA ILE A 169 19.46 6.50 15.95
C ILE A 169 18.29 7.44 16.32
N PRO A 170 17.71 8.18 15.36
CA PRO A 170 16.56 9.04 15.62
C PRO A 170 15.28 8.24 15.85
N PHE A 171 14.41 8.81 16.68
CA PHE A 171 13.04 8.34 16.84
C PHE A 171 12.15 8.93 15.75
N LEU A 172 11.21 8.14 15.26
CA LEU A 172 10.31 8.47 14.15
C LEU A 172 8.91 8.88 14.60
N ASP A 173 8.61 8.76 15.88
CA ASP A 173 7.34 9.15 16.46
C ASP A 173 7.54 10.02 17.70
N ALA A 174 6.50 10.77 18.07
CA ALA A 174 6.51 11.65 19.25
C ALA A 174 6.48 10.88 20.59
N PHE A 175 6.31 9.55 20.54
CA PHE A 175 6.19 8.67 21.69
C PHE A 175 7.47 7.86 21.97
N TYR A 176 8.52 8.06 21.16
CA TYR A 176 9.81 7.39 21.23
C TYR A 176 9.70 5.85 21.13
N GLN A 177 8.75 5.33 20.35
CA GLN A 177 8.53 3.88 20.21
C GLN A 177 9.18 3.32 18.94
N ASP A 178 9.12 4.06 17.84
CA ASP A 178 9.68 3.68 16.55
C ASP A 178 11.04 4.36 16.31
N ASN A 179 12.05 3.55 16.04
CA ASN A 179 13.39 4.01 15.65
C ASN A 179 13.55 3.97 14.13
N ALA A 180 14.44 4.82 13.61
CA ALA A 180 14.81 4.84 12.19
C ALA A 180 15.74 3.69 11.79
N GLN A 181 15.30 2.45 12.03
CA GLN A 181 16.04 1.24 11.70
C GLN A 181 15.08 0.11 11.31
N GLY A 182 15.51 -0.74 10.38
CA GLY A 182 14.77 -1.94 9.99
C GLY A 182 14.96 -2.27 8.52
N VAL A 183 14.09 -3.14 7.99
CA VAL A 183 14.22 -3.67 6.63
C VAL A 183 13.72 -2.67 5.58
N GLU A 184 14.63 -2.14 4.78
CA GLU A 184 14.33 -1.43 3.53
C GLU A 184 14.43 -2.40 2.34
N THR A 185 13.66 -2.15 1.28
CA THR A 185 13.65 -3.01 0.08
C THR A 185 13.96 -2.22 -1.18
N LEU A 186 14.96 -2.66 -1.96
CA LEU A 186 15.17 -2.20 -3.33
C LEU A 186 14.75 -3.30 -4.30
N ARG A 187 13.78 -3.03 -5.15
CA ARG A 187 13.31 -3.92 -6.22
C ARG A 187 13.86 -3.44 -7.55
N LEU A 188 14.73 -4.22 -8.19
CA LEU A 188 15.14 -3.95 -9.56
C LEU A 188 14.05 -4.37 -10.55
N HIS A 189 13.94 -3.58 -11.62
CA HIS A 189 13.02 -3.79 -12.73
C HIS A 189 13.81 -4.01 -14.01
N GLY A 190 13.39 -5.01 -14.78
CA GLY A 190 14.03 -5.42 -16.01
C GLY A 190 13.55 -6.80 -16.44
N PRO A 191 13.66 -7.15 -17.73
CA PRO A 191 13.15 -8.42 -18.26
C PRO A 191 13.77 -9.67 -17.62
N GLN A 192 14.93 -9.52 -16.97
CA GLN A 192 15.62 -10.59 -16.25
C GLN A 192 15.09 -10.86 -14.84
N PHE A 193 14.34 -9.93 -14.23
CA PHE A 193 13.90 -10.05 -12.84
C PHE A 193 12.46 -10.53 -12.78
N LYS A 194 12.20 -11.53 -11.93
CA LYS A 194 10.91 -12.19 -11.81
C LYS A 194 10.00 -11.54 -10.78
N ASN A 195 8.74 -11.28 -11.15
CA ASN A 195 7.69 -10.85 -10.23
C ASN A 195 6.85 -12.02 -9.73
N TYR A 196 7.11 -12.42 -8.48
CA TYR A 196 6.41 -13.51 -7.79
C TYR A 196 5.44 -13.03 -6.72
N THR A 197 5.13 -11.73 -6.71
CA THR A 197 4.10 -11.15 -5.85
C THR A 197 2.81 -11.06 -6.64
N PRO A 198 1.74 -11.78 -6.28
CA PRO A 198 0.44 -11.63 -6.92
C PRO A 198 -0.24 -10.35 -6.44
N ASP A 199 -1.00 -9.72 -7.32
CA ASP A 199 -1.87 -8.60 -6.96
C ASP A 199 -3.33 -9.05 -6.91
N PHE A 200 -4.05 -8.59 -5.89
CA PHE A 200 -5.46 -8.86 -5.68
C PHE A 200 -6.23 -7.55 -5.72
N THR A 201 -7.28 -7.47 -6.53
CA THR A 201 -8.03 -6.23 -6.75
C THR A 201 -9.54 -6.47 -6.83
N GLY A 202 -10.33 -5.43 -6.53
CA GLY A 202 -11.80 -5.47 -6.63
C GLY A 202 -12.49 -6.54 -5.77
N GLY A 203 -11.89 -6.90 -4.63
CA GLY A 203 -12.39 -7.97 -3.77
C GLY A 203 -13.65 -7.62 -2.98
N HIS A 204 -14.72 -8.39 -3.13
CA HIS A 204 -15.99 -8.21 -2.43
C HIS A 204 -16.74 -9.54 -2.27
N PHE A 205 -17.67 -9.60 -1.32
CA PHE A 205 -18.61 -10.71 -1.25
C PHE A 205 -19.81 -10.43 -2.15
N GLU A 206 -20.19 -11.40 -2.97
CA GLU A 206 -21.35 -11.33 -3.87
C GLU A 206 -22.27 -12.51 -3.56
N ALA A 207 -23.58 -12.25 -3.47
CA ALA A 207 -24.58 -13.31 -3.39
C ALA A 207 -24.65 -14.05 -4.74
N ILE A 208 -24.44 -15.36 -4.73
CA ILE A 208 -24.52 -16.22 -5.92
C ILE A 208 -25.96 -16.71 -6.11
N ASP A 209 -26.63 -17.02 -5.01
CA ASP A 209 -28.06 -17.33 -4.95
C ASP A 209 -28.65 -16.92 -3.59
N ASP A 210 -29.92 -17.26 -3.35
CA ASP A 210 -30.65 -16.93 -2.11
C ASP A 210 -30.01 -17.51 -0.83
N SER A 211 -29.09 -18.48 -0.95
CA SER A 211 -28.53 -19.26 0.15
C SER A 211 -26.99 -19.28 0.19
N SER A 212 -26.33 -18.72 -0.81
CA SER A 212 -24.88 -18.74 -0.94
C SER A 212 -24.32 -17.43 -1.45
N ALA A 213 -23.18 -17.06 -0.91
CA ALA A 213 -22.32 -16.00 -1.37
C ALA A 213 -20.93 -16.57 -1.63
N ALA A 214 -20.14 -15.81 -2.38
CA ALA A 214 -18.74 -16.09 -2.59
C ALA A 214 -17.93 -14.80 -2.54
N TYR A 215 -16.64 -14.94 -2.24
CA TYR A 215 -15.72 -13.82 -2.37
C TYR A 215 -15.16 -13.76 -3.79
N ILE A 216 -15.40 -12.64 -4.45
CA ILE A 216 -15.08 -12.41 -5.84
C ILE A 216 -14.03 -11.31 -5.93
N PHE A 217 -13.00 -11.56 -6.74
CA PHE A 217 -11.85 -10.66 -6.88
C PHE A 217 -11.12 -10.94 -8.20
N ASN A 218 -10.25 -10.01 -8.59
CA ASN A 218 -9.28 -10.24 -9.66
C ASN A 218 -7.91 -10.61 -9.07
N VAL A 219 -7.18 -11.46 -9.79
CA VAL A 219 -5.79 -11.80 -9.50
C VAL A 219 -4.93 -11.44 -10.69
N ASP A 220 -3.82 -10.73 -10.47
CA ASP A 220 -2.69 -10.72 -11.40
C ASP A 220 -1.58 -11.66 -10.88
N ILE A 221 -1.28 -12.71 -11.65
CA ILE A 221 -0.29 -13.71 -11.25
C ILE A 221 1.14 -13.36 -11.70
N HIS A 222 1.34 -12.35 -12.55
CA HIS A 222 2.66 -11.93 -13.03
C HIS A 222 3.52 -13.07 -13.60
N ASP A 223 4.74 -13.31 -13.07
CA ASP A 223 5.65 -14.40 -13.48
C ASP A 223 5.38 -15.73 -12.74
N LEU A 224 4.32 -15.82 -11.92
CA LEU A 224 3.96 -17.05 -11.22
C LEU A 224 3.38 -18.08 -12.18
N SER A 225 3.59 -19.37 -11.90
CA SER A 225 2.89 -20.43 -12.64
C SER A 225 1.44 -20.57 -12.19
N LYS A 226 1.18 -20.35 -10.91
CA LYS A 226 -0.15 -20.35 -10.31
C LYS A 226 -0.18 -19.75 -8.91
N VAL A 227 -1.37 -19.42 -8.45
CA VAL A 227 -1.71 -19.07 -7.06
C VAL A 227 -2.83 -19.99 -6.59
N LYS A 228 -2.65 -20.65 -5.44
CA LYS A 228 -3.71 -21.37 -4.74
C LYS A 228 -4.31 -20.49 -3.66
N MET A 229 -5.64 -20.51 -3.52
CA MET A 229 -6.37 -19.59 -2.65
C MET A 229 -7.51 -20.30 -1.94
N THR A 230 -7.74 -19.97 -0.68
CA THR A 230 -8.88 -20.46 0.10
C THR A 230 -9.28 -19.41 1.13
N ILE A 231 -10.53 -19.44 1.59
CA ILE A 231 -11.02 -18.59 2.66
C ILE A 231 -11.09 -19.39 3.95
N ALA A 232 -10.53 -18.84 5.01
CA ALA A 232 -10.61 -19.39 6.36
C ALA A 232 -11.30 -18.40 7.30
N ALA A 233 -12.17 -18.89 8.18
CA ALA A 233 -12.83 -18.09 9.19
C ALA A 233 -11.83 -17.55 10.22
N GLY A 234 -11.96 -16.26 10.54
CA GLY A 234 -11.17 -15.52 11.53
C GLY A 234 -10.30 -14.40 10.94
N ALA A 235 -10.15 -13.33 11.73
CA ALA A 235 -9.27 -12.19 11.43
C ALA A 235 -7.76 -12.50 11.56
N SER A 236 -7.40 -13.65 12.15
CA SER A 236 -6.01 -14.06 12.37
C SER A 236 -5.91 -15.59 12.31
N VAL A 237 -5.62 -16.10 11.12
CA VAL A 237 -5.48 -17.53 10.85
C VAL A 237 -4.02 -17.95 10.80
N ASP A 238 -3.73 -19.25 10.99
CA ASP A 238 -2.39 -19.79 10.73
C ASP A 238 -2.18 -19.94 9.22
N THR A 239 -1.80 -18.83 8.58
CA THR A 239 -1.57 -18.72 7.13
C THR A 239 -0.59 -19.79 6.63
N ARG A 240 0.44 -20.12 7.42
CA ARG A 240 1.45 -21.13 7.04
C ARG A 240 0.84 -22.53 7.03
N SER A 241 0.10 -22.89 8.07
CA SER A 241 -0.56 -24.19 8.16
C SER A 241 -1.55 -24.40 7.02
N ILE A 242 -2.38 -23.38 6.74
CA ILE A 242 -3.37 -23.42 5.65
C ILE A 242 -2.67 -23.52 4.29
N ALA A 243 -1.62 -22.73 4.04
CA ALA A 243 -0.85 -22.81 2.80
C ALA A 243 -0.21 -24.20 2.61
N ASN A 244 0.32 -24.81 3.67
CA ASN A 244 0.86 -26.17 3.61
C ASN A 244 -0.21 -27.21 3.27
N GLN A 245 -1.42 -27.07 3.81
CA GLN A 245 -2.57 -27.92 3.49
C GLN A 245 -3.04 -27.74 2.04
N MET A 246 -3.12 -26.50 1.55
CA MET A 246 -3.39 -26.22 0.13
C MET A 246 -2.32 -26.87 -0.77
N ASN A 247 -1.05 -26.80 -0.37
CA ASN A 247 0.04 -27.39 -1.12
C ASN A 247 -0.08 -28.92 -1.19
N ALA A 248 -0.38 -29.55 -0.05
CA ALA A 248 -0.58 -31.00 0.07
C ALA A 248 -1.90 -31.50 -0.56
N GLY A 249 -2.83 -30.59 -0.90
CA GLY A 249 -4.14 -30.94 -1.43
C GLY A 249 -5.07 -31.55 -0.38
N THR A 250 -4.90 -31.18 0.89
CA THR A 250 -5.72 -31.70 2.00
C THR A 250 -6.91 -30.82 2.35
N ILE A 251 -7.03 -29.64 1.74
CA ILE A 251 -8.18 -28.74 1.85
C ILE A 251 -8.57 -28.25 0.45
N ASP A 252 -9.84 -27.89 0.31
CA ASP A 252 -10.35 -27.29 -0.91
C ASP A 252 -9.74 -25.89 -1.11
N CYS A 253 -9.34 -25.63 -2.35
CA CYS A 253 -8.80 -24.35 -2.76
C CYS A 253 -9.04 -24.11 -4.25
N VAL A 254 -9.10 -22.83 -4.60
CA VAL A 254 -9.18 -22.35 -5.97
C VAL A 254 -7.77 -22.16 -6.49
N THR A 255 -7.53 -22.54 -7.74
CA THR A 255 -6.23 -22.35 -8.40
C THR A 255 -6.37 -21.33 -9.52
N ALA A 256 -5.64 -20.23 -9.42
CA ALA A 256 -5.44 -19.28 -10.51
C ALA A 256 -4.17 -19.63 -11.28
N ASP A 257 -4.29 -20.00 -12.55
CA ASP A 257 -3.20 -20.30 -13.48
C ASP A 257 -3.05 -19.23 -14.59
N LYS A 258 -3.86 -18.17 -14.51
CA LYS A 258 -3.80 -16.98 -15.36
C LYS A 258 -4.35 -15.78 -14.58
N SER A 259 -4.00 -14.57 -15.00
CA SER A 259 -4.60 -13.36 -14.44
C SER A 259 -6.07 -13.24 -14.86
N GLY A 260 -6.94 -12.80 -13.96
CA GLY A 260 -8.38 -12.65 -14.22
C GLY A 260 -9.26 -12.68 -12.98
N LYS A 261 -10.58 -12.74 -13.20
CA LYS A 261 -11.62 -12.82 -12.15
C LYS A 261 -11.71 -14.24 -11.60
N TYR A 262 -11.69 -14.37 -10.27
CA TYR A 262 -11.84 -15.61 -9.53
C TYR A 262 -12.88 -15.47 -8.43
N GLU A 263 -13.38 -16.61 -7.98
CA GLU A 263 -14.38 -16.75 -6.94
C GLU A 263 -13.90 -17.79 -5.94
N VAL A 264 -13.98 -17.50 -4.65
CA VAL A 264 -13.66 -18.44 -3.56
C VAL A 264 -14.89 -18.56 -2.65
N ALA A 265 -15.41 -19.79 -2.56
CA ALA A 265 -16.50 -20.12 -1.65
C ALA A 265 -16.04 -20.12 -0.19
N PHE A 266 -17.00 -19.92 0.70
CA PHE A 266 -16.82 -19.95 2.16
C PHE A 266 -18.10 -20.50 2.82
N ASP A 267 -18.17 -20.50 4.14
CA ASP A 267 -19.27 -21.11 4.91
C ASP A 267 -20.53 -20.25 5.04
N ASN A 268 -20.56 -19.03 4.49
CA ASN A 268 -21.68 -18.08 4.54
C ASN A 268 -22.07 -17.56 5.94
N GLU A 269 -21.25 -17.83 6.95
CA GLU A 269 -21.49 -17.31 8.29
C GLU A 269 -21.04 -15.85 8.38
N ALA A 270 -21.78 -15.01 9.09
CA ALA A 270 -21.36 -13.63 9.32
C ALA A 270 -20.09 -13.62 10.18
N GLY A 271 -19.08 -12.84 9.79
CA GLY A 271 -17.85 -12.74 10.59
C GLY A 271 -16.62 -12.25 9.83
N ASP A 272 -15.49 -12.26 10.54
CA ASP A 272 -14.18 -11.98 9.97
C ASP A 272 -13.62 -13.23 9.29
N TYR A 273 -12.95 -13.03 8.16
CA TYR A 273 -12.35 -14.07 7.34
C TYR A 273 -10.95 -13.66 6.90
N SER A 274 -10.20 -14.63 6.38
CA SER A 274 -8.91 -14.41 5.73
C SER A 274 -8.85 -15.16 4.40
N LEU A 275 -8.64 -14.45 3.29
CA LEU A 275 -8.23 -15.06 2.03
C LEU A 275 -6.75 -15.44 2.15
N VAL A 276 -6.47 -16.73 2.30
CA VAL A 276 -5.11 -17.26 2.36
C VAL A 276 -4.68 -17.66 0.95
N TYR A 277 -3.49 -17.23 0.54
CA TYR A 277 -2.92 -17.56 -0.76
C TYR A 277 -1.54 -18.23 -0.64
N LEU A 278 -1.21 -19.06 -1.63
CA LEU A 278 0.09 -19.70 -1.82
C LEU A 278 0.50 -19.57 -3.29
N THR A 279 1.67 -19.00 -3.54
CA THR A 279 2.22 -18.75 -4.87
C THR A 279 3.18 -19.84 -5.28
N TYR A 280 3.30 -20.05 -6.60
CA TYR A 280 4.21 -21.03 -7.18
C TYR A 280 5.08 -20.37 -8.25
N LYS A 281 6.40 -20.59 -8.18
CA LYS A 281 7.34 -20.17 -9.23
C LYS A 281 7.00 -20.86 -10.56
N ALA A 282 7.63 -20.39 -11.64
CA ALA A 282 7.46 -20.96 -12.98
C ALA A 282 7.79 -22.47 -13.08
N ASP A 283 8.68 -22.97 -12.23
CA ASP A 283 9.07 -24.39 -12.16
C ASP A 283 8.08 -25.27 -11.35
N GLY A 284 7.04 -24.66 -10.78
CA GLY A 284 6.04 -25.35 -9.95
C GLY A 284 6.42 -25.47 -8.47
N THR A 285 7.53 -24.87 -8.04
CA THR A 285 7.95 -24.84 -6.63
C THR A 285 7.09 -23.85 -5.83
N PRO A 286 6.50 -24.23 -4.67
CA PRO A 286 5.83 -23.29 -3.78
C PRO A 286 6.80 -22.21 -3.29
N TYR A 287 6.40 -20.94 -3.31
CA TYR A 287 7.30 -19.82 -3.05
C TYR A 287 6.90 -18.99 -1.83
N GLN A 288 5.77 -18.28 -1.91
CA GLN A 288 5.31 -17.37 -0.87
C GLN A 288 3.87 -17.66 -0.49
N TYR A 289 3.52 -17.38 0.76
CA TYR A 289 2.15 -17.39 1.22
C TYR A 289 1.85 -16.10 1.96
N GLY A 290 0.58 -15.72 1.98
CA GLY A 290 0.09 -14.56 2.70
C GLY A 290 -1.41 -14.66 2.92
N SER A 291 -1.95 -13.64 3.56
CA SER A 291 -3.39 -13.52 3.79
C SER A 291 -3.87 -12.10 3.58
N ILE A 292 -5.13 -11.98 3.18
CA ILE A 292 -5.87 -10.73 3.08
C ILE A 292 -7.05 -10.83 4.05
N ALA A 293 -7.20 -9.83 4.92
CA ALA A 293 -8.29 -9.77 5.89
C ALA A 293 -9.61 -9.40 5.19
N LEU A 294 -10.66 -10.15 5.48
CA LEU A 294 -11.99 -10.02 4.89
C LEU A 294 -13.04 -9.92 6.00
N LYS A 295 -14.20 -9.33 5.68
CA LYS A 295 -15.37 -9.32 6.56
C LYS A 295 -16.63 -9.60 5.77
N TYR A 296 -17.32 -10.67 6.13
CA TYR A 296 -18.63 -10.99 5.56
C TYR A 296 -19.73 -10.57 6.50
N ASP A 297 -20.69 -9.82 5.97
CA ASP A 297 -21.87 -9.37 6.70
C ASP A 297 -23.09 -9.48 5.78
N PRO A 298 -23.88 -10.57 5.89
CA PRO A 298 -25.04 -10.83 5.03
C PRO A 298 -26.19 -9.86 5.29
N GLN A 299 -26.11 -9.02 6.33
CA GLN A 299 -27.17 -8.06 6.67
C GLN A 299 -27.12 -6.80 5.78
N TRP A 300 -26.29 -6.78 4.74
CA TRP A 300 -26.16 -5.65 3.81
C TRP A 300 -26.49 -6.04 2.39
N LYS A 301 -27.30 -5.22 1.74
CA LYS A 301 -27.73 -5.40 0.35
C LYS A 301 -27.05 -4.35 -0.53
N GLN A 302 -26.41 -4.78 -1.60
CA GLN A 302 -25.84 -3.89 -2.61
C GLN A 302 -26.93 -3.09 -3.34
N LEU A 303 -26.73 -1.77 -3.45
CA LEU A 303 -27.62 -0.88 -4.20
C LEU A 303 -27.03 -0.45 -5.55
N GLY A 304 -25.73 -0.66 -5.77
CA GLY A 304 -24.97 -0.19 -6.93
C GLY A 304 -23.92 0.81 -6.51
N ASP A 305 -23.53 1.70 -7.44
CA ASP A 305 -22.52 2.71 -7.19
C ASP A 305 -23.16 4.06 -6.84
N ALA A 306 -22.68 4.67 -5.76
CA ALA A 306 -22.97 6.05 -5.40
C ALA A 306 -21.95 7.02 -6.01
N THR A 307 -22.36 8.25 -6.28
CA THR A 307 -21.42 9.35 -6.48
C THR A 307 -21.02 9.91 -5.12
N PHE A 308 -19.75 9.81 -4.76
CA PHE A 308 -19.20 10.25 -3.48
C PHE A 308 -18.30 11.46 -3.67
N THR A 309 -18.60 12.55 -2.98
CA THR A 309 -17.72 13.73 -2.84
C THR A 309 -17.11 13.73 -1.44
N ASP A 310 -15.80 13.57 -1.37
CA ASP A 310 -15.09 13.37 -0.11
C ASP A 310 -14.92 14.65 0.71
N GLY A 311 -15.59 14.70 1.86
CA GLY A 311 -15.43 15.75 2.87
C GLY A 311 -14.39 15.43 3.97
N PHE A 312 -13.78 14.24 3.97
CA PHE A 312 -12.87 13.78 5.01
C PHE A 312 -11.39 13.84 4.60
N ILE A 313 -10.95 12.88 3.78
CA ILE A 313 -9.52 12.64 3.48
C ILE A 313 -8.93 13.77 2.65
N SER A 314 -9.72 14.30 1.71
CA SER A 314 -9.41 15.47 0.90
C SER A 314 -8.93 16.66 1.73
N LYS A 315 -9.43 16.78 2.97
CA LYS A 315 -9.06 17.84 3.90
C LYS A 315 -8.05 17.38 4.94
N PHE A 316 -8.22 16.18 5.51
CA PHE A 316 -7.30 15.61 6.50
C PHE A 316 -5.86 15.52 5.96
N LEU A 317 -5.69 15.17 4.67
CA LEU A 317 -4.39 15.04 4.01
C LEU A 317 -4.03 16.23 3.11
N GLU A 318 -4.79 17.33 3.15
CA GLU A 318 -4.55 18.50 2.27
C GLU A 318 -3.13 19.06 2.43
N ALA A 319 -2.67 19.21 3.68
CA ALA A 319 -1.34 19.70 3.97
C ALA A 319 -0.24 18.74 3.48
N ASP A 320 -0.44 17.42 3.65
CA ASP A 320 0.51 16.40 3.20
C ASP A 320 0.62 16.41 1.67
N MET A 321 -0.51 16.38 0.97
CA MET A 321 -0.57 16.49 -0.49
C MET A 321 0.16 17.73 -0.98
N LYS A 322 -0.15 18.90 -0.43
CA LYS A 322 0.37 20.18 -0.93
C LYS A 322 1.84 20.41 -0.59
N TYR A 323 2.21 20.21 0.68
CA TYR A 323 3.51 20.65 1.19
C TYR A 323 4.57 19.55 1.14
N ASN A 324 4.18 18.29 1.34
CA ASN A 324 5.13 17.17 1.34
C ASN A 324 5.22 16.50 -0.03
N LEU A 325 4.11 16.40 -0.75
CA LEU A 325 4.05 15.74 -2.05
C LEU A 325 4.03 16.70 -3.24
N GLY A 326 3.80 18.00 -3.03
CA GLY A 326 3.67 18.98 -4.11
C GLY A 326 2.45 18.73 -5.02
N LEU A 327 1.48 17.93 -4.56
CA LEU A 327 0.27 17.58 -5.27
C LEU A 327 -0.80 18.65 -5.07
N ASN A 328 -1.40 19.08 -6.16
CA ASN A 328 -2.53 20.00 -6.17
C ASN A 328 -3.65 19.43 -7.06
N LEU A 329 -4.59 18.74 -6.43
CA LEU A 329 -5.72 18.10 -7.11
C LEU A 329 -6.82 19.13 -7.39
N ALA A 330 -7.44 19.06 -8.57
CA ALA A 330 -8.61 19.88 -8.90
C ALA A 330 -9.82 19.43 -8.05
N GLU A 331 -10.75 20.35 -7.76
CA GLU A 331 -11.92 20.04 -6.91
C GLU A 331 -12.73 18.83 -7.42
N SER A 332 -12.85 18.69 -8.74
CA SER A 332 -13.55 17.56 -9.36
C SER A 332 -12.89 16.20 -9.12
N ALA A 333 -11.63 16.15 -8.69
CA ALA A 333 -10.95 14.89 -8.37
C ALA A 333 -11.51 14.26 -7.08
N PHE A 334 -12.11 15.06 -6.20
CA PHE A 334 -12.66 14.60 -4.93
C PHE A 334 -14.08 14.02 -5.05
N THR A 335 -14.63 13.98 -6.27
CA THR A 335 -15.92 13.36 -6.58
C THR A 335 -15.73 12.15 -7.48
N TYR A 336 -16.10 10.96 -7.03
CA TYR A 336 -15.86 9.69 -7.74
C TYR A 336 -16.88 8.61 -7.36
N SER A 337 -16.87 7.50 -8.09
CA SER A 337 -17.82 6.38 -7.92
C SER A 337 -17.38 5.46 -6.79
N VAL A 338 -18.30 5.13 -5.89
CA VAL A 338 -18.04 4.22 -4.76
C VAL A 338 -19.22 3.25 -4.60
N PRO A 339 -18.99 1.93 -4.53
CA PRO A 339 -20.07 0.98 -4.27
C PRO A 339 -20.75 1.27 -2.92
N VAL A 340 -22.07 1.15 -2.87
CA VAL A 340 -22.87 1.38 -1.67
C VAL A 340 -23.81 0.22 -1.38
N GLU A 341 -23.93 -0.10 -0.10
CA GLU A 341 -24.85 -1.10 0.42
C GLU A 341 -25.79 -0.47 1.45
N GLU A 342 -26.99 -1.02 1.59
CA GLU A 342 -27.98 -0.66 2.61
C GLU A 342 -28.22 -1.82 3.56
N SER A 343 -28.37 -1.52 4.84
CA SER A 343 -28.72 -2.51 5.84
C SER A 343 -30.11 -3.09 5.56
N THR A 344 -30.19 -4.41 5.49
CA THR A 344 -31.45 -5.16 5.39
C THR A 344 -32.28 -5.11 6.67
N GLU A 345 -31.64 -4.81 7.81
CA GLU A 345 -32.30 -4.73 9.13
C GLU A 345 -32.71 -3.30 9.50
N ARG A 346 -31.94 -2.31 9.04
CA ARG A 346 -32.14 -0.88 9.35
C ARG A 346 -32.21 -0.06 8.05
N PRO A 347 -33.34 -0.07 7.32
CA PRO A 347 -33.50 0.75 6.12
C PRO A 347 -33.13 2.22 6.38
N GLY A 348 -32.35 2.81 5.48
CA GLY A 348 -31.73 4.12 5.66
C GLY A 348 -30.34 4.10 6.33
N LEU A 349 -29.84 2.95 6.79
CA LEU A 349 -28.43 2.80 7.18
C LEU A 349 -27.63 2.32 5.98
N TYR A 350 -26.70 3.15 5.51
CA TYR A 350 -25.86 2.88 4.35
C TYR A 350 -24.41 2.65 4.76
N ARG A 351 -23.66 1.87 3.97
CA ARG A 351 -22.20 1.85 4.02
C ARG A 351 -21.62 2.00 2.62
N LEU A 352 -20.67 2.92 2.47
CA LEU A 352 -19.83 2.99 1.28
C LEU A 352 -18.75 1.93 1.44
N VAL A 353 -18.56 1.11 0.41
CA VAL A 353 -17.62 -0.01 0.38
C VAL A 353 -16.31 0.46 -0.23
N ASN A 354 -15.24 0.38 0.55
CA ASN A 354 -13.90 0.83 0.19
C ASN A 354 -13.88 2.25 -0.43
N PRO A 355 -14.37 3.27 0.30
CA PRO A 355 -14.50 4.63 -0.24
C PRO A 355 -13.17 5.25 -0.65
N TYR A 356 -12.04 4.71 -0.21
CA TYR A 356 -10.70 5.14 -0.61
C TYR A 356 -9.91 4.05 -1.35
N GLY A 357 -10.64 3.12 -1.99
CA GLY A 357 -10.12 2.05 -2.84
C GLY A 357 -9.69 2.50 -4.23
N GLU A 358 -9.54 1.56 -5.17
CA GLU A 358 -9.03 1.78 -6.54
C GLU A 358 -9.70 2.91 -7.34
N THR A 359 -10.97 3.21 -7.08
CA THR A 359 -11.69 4.30 -7.77
C THR A 359 -11.39 5.69 -7.19
N SER A 360 -10.74 5.75 -6.02
CA SER A 360 -10.39 6.97 -5.33
C SER A 360 -9.15 7.64 -5.95
N PRO A 361 -9.09 8.98 -6.01
CA PRO A 361 -7.88 9.69 -6.45
C PRO A 361 -6.67 9.46 -5.53
N TYR A 362 -6.88 8.88 -4.34
CA TYR A 362 -5.83 8.66 -3.36
C TYR A 362 -5.15 7.30 -3.46
N TRP A 363 -5.75 6.34 -4.19
CA TRP A 363 -5.33 4.94 -4.15
C TRP A 363 -3.85 4.74 -4.44
N ASP A 364 -3.32 5.46 -5.43
CA ASP A 364 -1.91 5.36 -5.85
C ASP A 364 -1.01 6.44 -5.24
N ILE A 365 -1.52 7.21 -4.28
CA ILE A 365 -0.74 8.23 -3.58
C ILE A 365 -0.04 7.62 -2.38
N ASN A 366 1.28 7.75 -2.36
CA ASN A 366 2.11 7.39 -1.21
C ASN A 366 2.24 8.57 -0.24
N PHE A 367 1.26 8.71 0.66
CA PHE A 367 1.28 9.70 1.73
C PHE A 367 2.44 9.50 2.69
N SER A 368 2.91 10.61 3.29
CA SER A 368 4.08 10.60 4.17
C SER A 368 3.75 10.07 5.57
N ASN A 369 2.52 10.31 6.03
CA ASN A 369 2.12 10.06 7.42
C ASN A 369 1.07 8.95 7.58
N VAL A 370 0.32 8.65 6.52
CA VAL A 370 -0.69 7.59 6.53
C VAL A 370 -0.44 6.59 5.41
N LYS A 371 -0.96 5.37 5.58
CA LYS A 371 -0.94 4.31 4.56
C LYS A 371 -2.35 3.86 4.27
N ILE A 372 -2.66 3.61 3.01
CA ILE A 372 -3.89 2.93 2.62
C ILE A 372 -3.61 1.42 2.74
N ASP A 373 -4.42 0.71 3.51
CA ASP A 373 -4.42 -0.75 3.47
C ASP A 373 -5.11 -1.19 2.18
N LYS A 374 -4.30 -1.45 1.16
CA LYS A 374 -4.77 -1.91 -0.14
C LYS A 374 -5.32 -3.34 -0.12
N LYS A 375 -5.22 -4.05 1.00
CA LYS A 375 -5.65 -5.44 1.15
C LYS A 375 -7.00 -5.55 1.84
N ALA A 376 -7.26 -4.71 2.84
CA ALA A 376 -8.52 -4.73 3.58
C ALA A 376 -9.61 -3.88 2.91
N THR A 377 -10.87 -4.23 3.15
CA THR A 377 -12.02 -3.41 2.78
C THR A 377 -12.34 -2.44 3.92
N GLY A 378 -12.11 -1.15 3.70
CA GLY A 378 -12.60 -0.08 4.58
C GLY A 378 -14.07 0.24 4.31
N TYR A 379 -14.76 0.86 5.27
CA TYR A 379 -16.14 1.29 5.11
C TYR A 379 -16.34 2.73 5.59
N LEU A 380 -17.36 3.40 5.08
CA LEU A 380 -17.90 4.62 5.67
C LEU A 380 -19.39 4.40 5.94
N ILE A 381 -19.77 4.30 7.21
CA ILE A 381 -21.13 3.99 7.65
C ILE A 381 -21.89 5.30 7.85
N VAL A 382 -22.99 5.46 7.12
CA VAL A 382 -23.82 6.66 7.10
C VAL A 382 -25.23 6.28 7.51
N ASN A 383 -25.63 6.74 8.69
CA ASN A 383 -26.95 6.49 9.25
C ASN A 383 -27.90 7.62 8.86
N ALA A 384 -28.75 7.34 7.87
CA ALA A 384 -29.82 8.19 7.39
C ALA A 384 -31.21 7.57 7.66
N THR A 385 -31.31 6.75 8.72
CA THR A 385 -32.59 6.18 9.17
C THR A 385 -33.61 7.26 9.57
N ASP A 386 -33.12 8.43 9.98
CA ASP A 386 -33.86 9.70 10.02
C ASP A 386 -33.26 10.67 8.97
N PRO A 387 -33.97 10.95 7.86
CA PRO A 387 -33.47 11.81 6.79
C PRO A 387 -33.12 13.25 7.22
N GLU A 388 -33.64 13.76 8.34
CA GLU A 388 -33.31 15.10 8.84
C GLU A 388 -32.20 15.09 9.91
N ARG A 389 -31.78 13.90 10.37
CA ARG A 389 -30.76 13.71 11.41
C ARG A 389 -29.72 12.68 10.97
N VAL A 390 -29.15 12.90 9.79
CA VAL A 390 -28.13 12.00 9.23
C VAL A 390 -26.82 12.19 9.98
N HIS A 391 -26.14 11.09 10.29
CA HIS A 391 -24.82 11.11 10.92
C HIS A 391 -23.92 10.01 10.35
N VAL A 392 -22.61 10.26 10.35
CA VAL A 392 -21.58 9.27 10.01
C VAL A 392 -21.12 8.59 11.29
N GLU A 393 -21.32 7.28 11.37
CA GLU A 393 -20.87 6.45 12.51
C GLU A 393 -19.35 6.27 12.49
N TYR A 394 -18.73 5.91 13.63
CA TYR A 394 -17.29 5.60 13.64
C TYR A 394 -16.95 4.51 12.63
N SER A 395 -16.18 4.90 11.62
CA SER A 395 -15.89 4.03 10.47
C SER A 395 -14.39 3.98 10.20
N ASP A 396 -13.83 2.77 10.16
CA ASP A 396 -12.48 2.54 9.64
C ASP A 396 -12.53 2.65 8.11
N CYS A 397 -11.82 3.64 7.58
CA CYS A 397 -11.86 3.96 6.16
C CYS A 397 -10.75 3.31 5.33
N GLY A 398 -9.93 2.44 5.93
CA GLY A 398 -8.81 1.78 5.27
C GLY A 398 -7.50 2.58 5.29
N PHE A 399 -7.47 3.78 5.88
CA PHE A 399 -6.23 4.50 6.15
C PHE A 399 -5.67 4.16 7.54
N PHE A 400 -4.36 4.08 7.66
CA PHE A 400 -3.65 3.77 8.89
C PHE A 400 -2.53 4.79 9.17
N TYR A 401 -2.39 5.17 10.43
CA TYR A 401 -1.22 5.87 10.95
C TYR A 401 -0.37 4.89 11.77
N GLY A 402 0.75 4.44 11.21
CA GLY A 402 1.48 3.31 11.77
C GLY A 402 0.61 2.05 11.77
N SER A 403 0.39 1.45 12.94
CA SER A 403 -0.50 0.28 13.10
C SER A 403 -1.93 0.64 13.52
N TYR A 404 -2.27 1.92 13.62
CA TYR A 404 -3.57 2.38 14.12
C TYR A 404 -4.49 2.83 12.98
N PRO A 405 -5.74 2.35 12.91
CA PRO A 405 -6.68 2.79 11.89
C PRO A 405 -7.08 4.25 12.09
N LEU A 406 -7.27 4.95 10.98
CA LEU A 406 -7.89 6.27 10.93
C LEU A 406 -9.41 6.07 10.91
N VAL A 407 -10.08 6.58 11.94
CA VAL A 407 -11.53 6.44 12.10
C VAL A 407 -12.21 7.75 11.72
N LEU A 408 -13.12 7.70 10.76
CA LEU A 408 -13.93 8.84 10.31
C LEU A 408 -15.30 8.83 11.00
N TYR A 409 -15.84 10.02 11.30
CA TYR A 409 -17.14 10.18 11.93
C TYR A 409 -17.67 11.61 11.78
N SER A 410 -18.97 11.80 12.02
CA SER A 410 -19.57 13.13 12.16
C SER A 410 -19.64 13.55 13.63
N GLU A 411 -19.53 14.85 13.90
CA GLU A 411 -19.64 15.41 15.26
C GLU A 411 -20.98 15.04 15.91
N ALA A 412 -22.08 15.03 15.16
CA ALA A 412 -23.37 14.58 15.69
C ALA A 412 -23.33 13.15 16.24
N HIS A 413 -22.58 12.24 15.59
CA HIS A 413 -22.41 10.87 16.09
C HIS A 413 -21.56 10.81 17.36
N ASP A 414 -20.55 11.67 17.49
CA ASP A 414 -19.70 11.73 18.68
C ASP A 414 -20.54 12.06 19.93
N TRP A 415 -21.44 13.05 19.82
CA TRP A 415 -22.40 13.39 20.89
C TRP A 415 -23.31 12.21 21.24
N LEU A 416 -23.86 11.52 20.24
CA LEU A 416 -24.68 10.33 20.50
C LEU A 416 -23.88 9.24 21.23
N ASN A 417 -22.63 9.03 20.84
CA ASN A 417 -21.75 8.04 21.45
C ASN A 417 -21.33 8.42 22.88
N GLU A 418 -21.21 9.72 23.20
CA GLU A 418 -21.04 10.22 24.56
C GLU A 418 -22.30 10.07 25.44
N GLY A 419 -23.42 9.62 24.86
CA GLY A 419 -24.66 9.31 25.56
C GLY A 419 -25.68 10.45 25.57
N TYR A 420 -25.46 11.51 24.79
CA TYR A 420 -26.49 12.53 24.59
C TYR A 420 -27.65 11.98 23.74
N SER A 421 -28.86 12.42 24.05
CA SER A 421 -30.02 12.13 23.18
C SER A 421 -29.99 12.99 21.91
N ALA A 422 -30.62 12.51 20.83
CA ALA A 422 -30.66 13.22 19.55
C ALA A 422 -31.20 14.66 19.64
N ASP A 423 -32.13 14.93 20.57
CA ASP A 423 -32.69 16.28 20.77
C ASP A 423 -31.72 17.25 21.47
N GLN A 424 -30.64 16.74 22.06
CA GLN A 424 -29.59 17.56 22.68
C GLN A 424 -28.46 17.91 21.70
N VAL A 425 -28.38 17.22 20.56
CA VAL A 425 -27.37 17.49 19.53
C VAL A 425 -27.79 18.76 18.78
N PRO A 426 -26.91 19.77 18.64
CA PRO A 426 -27.22 20.98 17.88
C PRO A 426 -27.67 20.67 16.45
N GLU A 427 -28.72 21.36 15.98
CA GLU A 427 -29.31 21.10 14.66
C GLU A 427 -28.30 21.22 13.52
N SER A 428 -27.31 22.11 13.66
CA SER A 428 -26.26 22.37 12.68
C SER A 428 -25.25 21.23 12.50
N LEU A 429 -25.21 20.24 13.40
CA LEU A 429 -24.26 19.12 13.31
C LEU A 429 -24.81 17.96 12.49
N TRP A 430 -26.11 17.93 12.25
CA TRP A 430 -26.76 16.87 11.47
C TRP A 430 -26.53 17.07 9.98
N GLY A 431 -26.21 15.97 9.29
CA GLY A 431 -26.41 15.89 7.85
C GLY A 431 -27.88 15.72 7.51
N LYS A 432 -28.19 15.81 6.22
CA LYS A 432 -29.54 15.63 5.69
C LYS A 432 -29.54 14.67 4.51
N MET A 433 -30.66 13.97 4.32
CA MET A 433 -30.93 13.16 3.15
C MET A 433 -32.19 13.69 2.45
N LYS A 434 -32.07 14.02 1.17
CA LYS A 434 -33.19 14.44 0.34
C LYS A 434 -33.04 13.93 -1.08
N ASP A 435 -34.10 13.33 -1.63
CA ASP A 435 -34.15 12.84 -3.01
C ASP A 435 -32.98 11.90 -3.36
N GLY A 436 -32.58 11.04 -2.43
CA GLY A 436 -31.45 10.10 -2.61
C GLY A 436 -30.06 10.73 -2.44
N VAL A 437 -29.97 12.02 -2.09
CA VAL A 437 -28.71 12.73 -1.87
C VAL A 437 -28.54 12.99 -0.37
N ILE A 438 -27.46 12.46 0.20
CA ILE A 438 -27.00 12.73 1.56
C ILE A 438 -25.97 13.85 1.52
N THR A 439 -26.12 14.85 2.38
CA THR A 439 -25.24 16.02 2.44
C THR A 439 -24.88 16.40 3.87
N PHE A 440 -23.60 16.73 4.07
CA PHE A 440 -23.12 17.53 5.20
C PHE A 440 -22.47 18.79 4.62
N ASP A 441 -22.93 19.95 5.07
CA ASP A 441 -22.39 21.24 4.61
C ASP A 441 -20.93 21.45 5.04
N GLU A 442 -20.30 22.50 4.52
CA GLU A 442 -18.96 22.88 4.94
C GLU A 442 -18.95 23.29 6.42
N GLY A 443 -18.35 22.46 7.27
CA GLY A 443 -18.09 22.81 8.66
C GLY A 443 -17.11 23.98 8.78
N THR A 444 -17.13 24.66 9.92
CA THR A 444 -16.17 25.71 10.29
C THR A 444 -15.37 25.28 11.52
N ALA A 445 -14.31 26.01 11.86
CA ALA A 445 -13.55 25.72 13.08
C ALA A 445 -14.41 25.83 14.36
N ASP A 446 -15.43 26.69 14.36
CA ASP A 446 -16.34 26.89 15.50
C ASP A 446 -17.59 25.99 15.45
N ASN A 447 -17.92 25.44 14.29
CA ASN A 447 -19.05 24.55 14.06
C ASN A 447 -18.64 23.46 13.07
N ASN A 448 -17.79 22.55 13.55
CA ASN A 448 -17.29 21.42 12.80
C ASN A 448 -18.40 20.38 12.59
N LEU A 449 -18.47 19.72 11.44
CA LEU A 449 -19.47 18.68 11.17
C LEU A 449 -18.84 17.29 11.07
N LEU A 450 -17.60 17.21 10.58
CA LEU A 450 -16.91 15.97 10.26
C LEU A 450 -15.59 15.92 11.01
N ALA A 451 -15.17 14.75 11.46
CA ALA A 451 -13.91 14.58 12.16
C ALA A 451 -13.28 13.24 11.83
N ALA A 452 -11.99 13.15 12.09
CA ALA A 452 -11.25 11.89 12.11
C ALA A 452 -10.57 11.72 13.46
N LYS A 453 -10.26 10.48 13.85
CA LYS A 453 -9.45 10.21 15.02
C LYS A 453 -8.48 9.07 14.78
N ILE A 454 -7.35 9.14 15.47
CA ILE A 454 -6.43 8.03 15.64
C ILE A 454 -6.43 7.72 17.14
N LEU A 455 -6.72 6.48 17.51
CA LEU A 455 -6.96 6.10 18.91
C LEU A 455 -8.03 7.00 19.56
N THR A 456 -7.67 7.73 20.61
CA THR A 456 -8.54 8.66 21.34
C THR A 456 -8.29 10.13 20.98
N SER A 457 -7.45 10.40 19.97
CA SER A 457 -7.05 11.75 19.59
C SER A 457 -7.86 12.23 18.38
N PRO A 458 -8.88 13.09 18.58
CA PRO A 458 -9.68 13.63 17.49
C PRO A 458 -8.95 14.73 16.72
N ALA A 459 -9.32 14.87 15.45
CA ALA A 459 -8.91 15.92 14.53
C ALA A 459 -10.15 16.43 13.79
N ALA A 460 -10.52 17.69 14.04
CA ALA A 460 -11.63 18.35 13.37
C ALA A 460 -11.35 18.52 11.86
N ILE A 461 -12.36 18.26 11.02
CA ILE A 461 -12.29 18.38 9.57
C ILE A 461 -13.35 19.38 9.10
N TYR A 462 -12.90 20.61 8.84
CA TYR A 462 -13.76 21.70 8.41
C TYR A 462 -13.33 22.24 7.03
N GLY A 463 -14.24 22.93 6.35
CA GLY A 463 -13.95 23.62 5.08
C GLY A 463 -14.04 22.77 3.81
N ARG A 464 -14.74 21.63 3.86
CA ARG A 464 -15.22 20.94 2.65
C ARG A 464 -16.54 20.21 2.93
N LYS A 465 -17.43 20.21 1.95
CA LYS A 465 -18.72 19.52 1.96
C LYS A 465 -18.53 18.03 1.75
N LEU A 466 -19.35 17.21 2.40
CA LEU A 466 -19.54 15.80 2.06
C LEU A 466 -20.87 15.64 1.31
N GLU A 467 -20.84 14.94 0.18
CA GLU A 467 -22.05 14.60 -0.58
C GLU A 467 -22.01 13.15 -1.05
N ILE A 468 -23.10 12.42 -0.86
CA ILE A 468 -23.28 11.06 -1.36
C ILE A 468 -24.59 11.01 -2.13
N THR A 469 -24.53 10.79 -3.43
CA THR A 469 -25.72 10.54 -4.25
C THR A 469 -25.89 9.05 -4.42
N LEU A 470 -26.92 8.49 -3.77
CA LEU A 470 -27.26 7.07 -3.88
C LEU A 470 -27.73 6.72 -5.30
N PRO A 471 -27.51 5.48 -5.76
CA PRO A 471 -28.10 5.02 -7.01
C PRO A 471 -29.63 5.10 -6.90
N SER A 472 -30.27 5.64 -7.93
CA SER A 472 -31.73 5.75 -7.99
C SER A 472 -32.37 4.37 -7.81
N ALA A 473 -33.23 4.20 -6.81
CA ALA A 473 -33.96 2.95 -6.60
C ALA A 473 -34.84 2.64 -7.83
N GLY A 474 -34.45 1.61 -8.59
CA GLY A 474 -35.28 1.02 -9.64
C GLY A 474 -34.77 1.19 -11.07
N VAL A 475 -33.75 0.41 -11.44
CA VAL A 475 -33.72 -0.31 -12.72
C VAL A 475 -33.07 -1.66 -12.40
N ASP A 476 -33.85 -2.74 -12.41
CA ASP A 476 -33.31 -4.10 -12.53
C ASP A 476 -32.24 -4.08 -13.61
N ALA A 477 -31.11 -4.75 -13.39
CA ALA A 477 -30.03 -4.86 -14.36
C ALA A 477 -30.58 -5.16 -15.76
N VAL A 478 -30.78 -4.11 -16.56
CA VAL A 478 -31.01 -4.25 -17.98
C VAL A 478 -29.64 -4.51 -18.54
N GLU A 479 -29.51 -5.67 -19.19
CA GLU A 479 -28.36 -6.07 -19.99
C GLU A 479 -27.75 -4.84 -20.67
N ALA A 480 -26.42 -4.75 -20.65
CA ALA A 480 -25.66 -3.64 -21.20
C ALA A 480 -26.10 -3.33 -22.65
N ASP A 481 -27.05 -2.41 -22.80
CA ASP A 481 -27.43 -1.87 -24.09
C ASP A 481 -26.25 -1.05 -24.59
N ASP A 482 -25.83 -1.38 -25.81
CA ASP A 482 -24.67 -0.84 -26.49
C ASP A 482 -24.66 0.71 -26.41
N LEU A 483 -23.70 1.26 -25.66
CA LEU A 483 -23.39 2.70 -25.64
C LEU A 483 -22.68 3.14 -26.95
N SER A 484 -23.08 2.60 -28.10
CA SER A 484 -22.49 2.88 -29.42
C SER A 484 -22.73 4.31 -29.90
N ASP A 485 -23.64 5.05 -29.27
CA ASP A 485 -24.04 6.41 -29.66
C ASP A 485 -23.49 7.50 -28.72
N ALA A 486 -22.72 7.13 -27.69
CA ALA A 486 -22.04 8.11 -26.84
C ALA A 486 -20.98 8.90 -27.65
N PRO A 487 -20.74 10.19 -27.33
CA PRO A 487 -19.74 10.98 -28.04
C PRO A 487 -18.34 10.39 -27.87
N VAL A 488 -17.61 10.30 -28.98
CA VAL A 488 -16.25 9.76 -29.00
C VAL A 488 -15.26 10.84 -28.59
N ILE A 489 -14.42 10.53 -27.61
CA ILE A 489 -13.36 11.40 -27.10
C ILE A 489 -12.02 10.69 -27.25
N TYR A 490 -10.98 11.41 -27.71
CA TYR A 490 -9.64 10.87 -27.85
C TYR A 490 -8.70 11.47 -26.80
N TYR A 491 -7.82 10.64 -26.24
CA TYR A 491 -6.74 11.07 -25.35
C TYR A 491 -5.40 10.60 -25.92
N ASN A 492 -4.35 11.40 -25.78
CA ASN A 492 -2.99 10.92 -26.01
C ASN A 492 -2.54 9.98 -24.87
N LEU A 493 -1.37 9.36 -25.00
CA LEU A 493 -0.86 8.40 -24.00
C LEU A 493 -0.47 9.05 -22.66
N GLN A 494 -0.48 10.38 -22.60
CA GLN A 494 -0.30 11.17 -21.39
C GLN A 494 -1.64 11.58 -20.75
N GLY A 495 -2.78 11.07 -21.25
CA GLY A 495 -4.10 11.35 -20.70
C GLY A 495 -4.69 12.71 -21.07
N ILE A 496 -4.10 13.43 -22.03
CA ILE A 496 -4.59 14.74 -22.47
C ILE A 496 -5.61 14.56 -23.60
N GLN A 497 -6.81 15.09 -23.39
CA GLN A 497 -7.88 15.08 -24.39
C GLN A 497 -7.43 15.82 -25.66
N THR A 498 -7.62 15.20 -26.82
CA THR A 498 -7.20 15.71 -28.12
C THR A 498 -8.41 15.86 -29.04
N ALA A 499 -8.70 17.09 -29.47
CA ALA A 499 -9.80 17.37 -30.40
C ALA A 499 -9.46 17.05 -31.88
N HIS A 500 -8.18 16.90 -32.20
CA HIS A 500 -7.67 16.68 -33.56
C HIS A 500 -6.62 15.55 -33.58
N PRO A 501 -7.03 14.28 -33.43
CA PRO A 501 -6.10 13.16 -33.51
C PRO A 501 -5.46 13.05 -34.91
N VAL A 502 -4.16 12.75 -34.94
CA VAL A 502 -3.34 12.66 -36.15
C VAL A 502 -3.27 11.21 -36.61
N SER A 503 -3.53 10.98 -37.90
CA SER A 503 -3.52 9.62 -38.45
C SER A 503 -2.16 8.94 -38.32
N GLY A 504 -2.16 7.67 -37.90
CA GLY A 504 -0.95 6.86 -37.68
C GLY A 504 -0.36 6.98 -36.28
N GLN A 505 -0.96 7.74 -35.36
CA GLN A 505 -0.54 7.82 -33.95
C GLN A 505 -1.49 7.06 -33.03
N LEU A 506 -0.97 6.57 -31.90
CA LEU A 506 -1.72 5.82 -30.90
C LEU A 506 -2.48 6.76 -29.95
N TYR A 507 -3.78 6.51 -29.80
CA TYR A 507 -4.69 7.24 -28.92
C TYR A 507 -5.49 6.27 -28.05
N ILE A 508 -6.04 6.79 -26.96
CA ILE A 508 -7.10 6.14 -26.20
C ILE A 508 -8.42 6.75 -26.68
N LYS A 509 -9.24 5.93 -27.35
CA LYS A 509 -10.60 6.30 -27.74
C LYS A 509 -11.54 5.90 -26.61
N ARG A 510 -12.27 6.86 -26.06
CA ARG A 510 -13.34 6.64 -25.09
C ARG A 510 -14.69 6.89 -25.75
N GLN A 511 -15.60 5.94 -25.59
CA GLN A 511 -16.99 6.06 -26.02
C GLN A 511 -17.90 5.46 -24.94
N GLY A 512 -18.66 6.31 -24.26
CA GLY A 512 -19.42 5.92 -23.07
C GLY A 512 -18.48 5.41 -21.97
N ASN A 513 -18.73 4.17 -21.51
CA ASN A 513 -17.94 3.49 -20.49
C ASN A 513 -16.81 2.62 -21.07
N LYS A 514 -16.68 2.53 -22.41
CA LYS A 514 -15.62 1.76 -23.07
C LYS A 514 -14.45 2.68 -23.41
N SER A 515 -13.24 2.22 -23.11
CA SER A 515 -11.99 2.84 -23.53
C SER A 515 -11.13 1.80 -24.26
N GLU A 516 -10.64 2.13 -25.45
CA GLU A 516 -9.81 1.25 -26.27
C GLU A 516 -8.60 2.01 -26.83
N LYS A 517 -7.45 1.32 -26.94
CA LYS A 517 -6.27 1.87 -27.61
C LYS A 517 -6.43 1.68 -29.11
N ILE A 518 -6.40 2.77 -29.86
CA ILE A 518 -6.50 2.76 -31.33
C ILE A 518 -5.32 3.48 -31.95
N ILE A 519 -4.97 3.11 -33.18
CA ILE A 519 -4.18 3.98 -34.05
C ILE A 519 -5.21 4.77 -34.87
N PHE A 520 -5.19 6.11 -34.74
CA PHE A 520 -6.17 6.97 -35.41
C PHE A 520 -5.95 7.04 -36.92
#